data_AF-A0AAX6ESV5-F1
#
_entry.id   AF-A0AAX6ESV5-F1
#
_cell.length_a   1.000
_cell.length_b   1.000
_cell.length_c   1.000
_cell.angle_alpha   90.00
_cell.angle_beta   90.00
_cell.angle_gamma   90.00
#
_symmetry.space_group_name_H-M   'P 1'
#
loop_
_entity.id
_entity.type
_entity.pdbx_description
1 polymer ?
#
loop_
_entity_poly.entity_id
_entity_poly.type
_entity_poly.pdbx_seq_one_letter_code
_entity_poly.pdbx_strand_id
1 'polypeptide(L)'
;MSPPSSSIIPLIGPPEARHQIQTQTHPQPDPGPDNSTFVSLLDSSFNNKEPPIPMGLTENNSLTHLSSGNPCLDFFFQVVPDTSPDTVVSLLSSAWARDPLASLKLVCHLRGVRGTGKSDREGFYASALWIHSHHPKTLALNVPSLAHFGYIKDLLEILYRLIHGADARSAAKEERETTRRAARDLRRRRQKKNDKNGKQQKKDAASREDRIAAELSRATIVSEKAAGERRSKRTDLAARSLERYSRDPEYRFLHDRIADFFAERLASDAERLRAGKPFDVGLAAKWCPSLDSSFDRSTLLCESIARRMFPKDHPDYAELEDEHYAYRVRLRLRRDVLVPLREALDLPEVYMSGGRWGSLPYSRVASVAMKNYTKIFKKHDEERFDEYLSKVKEGKAKIAAGALLPHEILASVREGDDDGTNEVAELQWQRMVRDMTEKGSLKSCIAVCDVSGSMGGTPMEVCIALGILTSEVSEEPWKGRVITFSGNPQLHKMKGGR
;
A
#
# COMPACT_ATOMS: atom_id res chain seq x y z
N MET A 1 5.26 45.54 -34.43
CA MET A 1 4.93 44.21 -33.87
C MET A 1 5.85 43.97 -32.69
N SER A 2 5.32 44.16 -31.49
CA SER A 2 5.81 43.52 -30.26
C SER A 2 5.21 42.11 -30.19
N PRO A 3 5.84 41.18 -29.46
CA PRO A 3 5.20 40.62 -28.27
C PRO A 3 6.15 40.56 -27.05
N PRO A 4 5.62 40.28 -25.84
CA PRO A 4 6.06 40.93 -24.60
C PRO A 4 6.70 40.01 -23.56
N SER A 5 7.33 40.70 -22.60
CA SER A 5 7.67 40.36 -21.22
C SER A 5 6.95 39.17 -20.57
N SER A 6 7.72 38.17 -20.14
CA SER A 6 7.39 37.32 -18.99
C SER A 6 8.06 37.90 -17.74
N SER A 7 7.26 38.54 -16.91
CA SER A 7 7.63 39.07 -15.60
C SER A 7 8.14 37.97 -14.66
N ILE A 8 9.39 38.13 -14.21
CA ILE A 8 9.94 37.47 -13.03
C ILE A 8 9.25 38.07 -11.81
N ILE A 9 8.65 37.25 -10.93
CA ILE A 9 8.22 37.68 -9.60
C ILE A 9 9.21 37.09 -8.58
N PRO A 10 10.09 37.92 -7.96
CA PRO A 10 11.21 37.44 -7.16
C PRO A 10 10.85 37.25 -5.68
N LEU A 11 11.45 36.23 -5.06
CA LEU A 11 11.49 35.99 -3.61
C LEU A 11 12.65 36.76 -2.98
N ILE A 12 12.40 37.49 -1.87
CA ILE A 12 13.45 38.10 -1.02
C ILE A 12 13.05 37.93 0.45
N GLY A 13 13.87 37.21 1.22
CA GLY A 13 13.76 37.01 2.67
C GLY A 13 14.45 38.11 3.49
N PRO A 14 14.35 38.09 4.84
CA PRO A 14 14.69 39.22 5.70
C PRO A 14 16.20 39.44 5.95
N PRO A 15 16.59 40.66 6.41
CA PRO A 15 17.82 41.32 6.04
C PRO A 15 18.72 41.67 7.24
N GLU A 16 19.29 40.66 7.92
CA GLU A 16 19.95 40.92 9.21
C GLU A 16 21.39 40.43 9.37
N ALA A 17 22.09 39.96 8.34
CA ALA A 17 23.54 39.73 8.52
C ALA A 17 24.37 39.68 7.22
N ARG A 18 24.55 40.82 6.55
CA ARG A 18 25.78 41.09 5.78
C ARG A 18 26.12 42.58 5.84
N HIS A 19 27.20 42.94 6.54
CA HIS A 19 28.44 43.41 5.92
C HIS A 19 29.40 43.96 6.99
N GLN A 20 30.62 43.44 7.01
CA GLN A 20 31.84 44.25 6.91
C GLN A 20 33.02 43.35 6.50
N ILE A 21 33.77 43.82 5.50
CA ILE A 21 35.06 43.28 5.03
C ILE A 21 36.10 44.36 5.27
N GLN A 22 37.26 43.97 5.81
CA GLN A 22 38.66 44.42 5.57
C GLN A 22 39.52 43.78 6.67
N THR A 23 40.72 43.19 6.51
CA THR A 23 41.81 43.21 5.51
C THR A 23 42.75 42.01 5.76
N GLN A 24 43.33 41.44 4.69
CA GLN A 24 44.66 40.77 4.48
C GLN A 24 45.34 40.03 5.66
N THR A 25 45.82 38.79 5.54
CA THR A 25 46.97 38.33 4.70
C THR A 25 46.98 36.80 4.48
N HIS A 26 47.59 36.34 3.38
CA HIS A 26 47.94 34.93 3.14
C HIS A 26 49.20 34.50 3.93
N PRO A 27 49.29 33.21 4.30
CA PRO A 27 50.37 32.38 3.73
C PRO A 27 49.85 31.11 3.01
N GLN A 28 50.79 30.51 2.28
CA GLN A 28 50.75 29.35 1.36
C GLN A 28 50.28 28.01 1.99
N PRO A 29 50.01 26.97 1.16
CA PRO A 29 49.28 25.77 1.57
C PRO A 29 50.20 24.74 2.24
N ASP A 30 49.68 24.09 3.29
CA ASP A 30 50.26 22.87 3.85
C ASP A 30 49.59 21.62 3.26
N PRO A 31 50.30 20.48 3.28
CA PRO A 31 50.07 19.34 2.40
C PRO A 31 48.85 18.50 2.82
N GLY A 32 48.47 17.57 1.93
CA GLY A 32 47.26 16.75 2.00
C GLY A 32 47.05 15.96 3.30
N PRO A 33 45.90 15.27 3.42
CA PRO A 33 45.45 14.71 4.68
C PRO A 33 46.43 13.64 5.17
N ASP A 34 47.09 13.92 6.30
CA ASP A 34 47.83 12.92 7.03
C ASP A 34 46.86 11.83 7.51
N ASN A 35 47.25 10.57 7.32
CA ASN A 35 46.61 9.39 7.91
C ASN A 35 46.42 9.50 9.45
N SER A 36 47.08 10.45 10.11
CA SER A 36 46.96 10.72 11.55
C SER A 36 45.59 11.29 11.95
N THR A 37 44.87 12.00 11.07
CA THR A 37 43.56 12.58 11.41
C THR A 37 42.47 11.50 11.45
N PHE A 38 42.56 10.49 10.59
CA PHE A 38 41.70 9.32 10.63
C PHE A 38 41.95 8.46 11.87
N VAL A 39 43.23 8.27 12.22
CA VAL A 39 43.62 7.54 13.44
C VAL A 39 43.21 8.32 14.70
N SER A 40 43.31 9.65 14.72
CA SER A 40 42.85 10.44 15.87
C SER A 40 41.32 10.42 16.02
N LEU A 41 40.57 10.40 14.91
CA LEU A 41 39.12 10.20 14.93
C LEU A 41 38.75 8.79 15.41
N LEU A 42 39.51 7.76 15.02
CA LEU A 42 39.37 6.40 15.55
C LEU A 42 39.66 6.34 17.05
N ASP A 43 40.78 6.90 17.52
CA ASP A 43 41.17 6.91 18.93
C ASP A 43 40.20 7.69 19.82
N SER A 44 39.68 8.82 19.32
CA SER A 44 38.64 9.60 20.01
C SER A 44 37.31 8.85 20.08
N SER A 45 36.97 8.05 19.07
CA SER A 45 35.75 7.23 19.06
C SER A 45 35.91 5.93 19.86
N PHE A 46 37.11 5.35 19.88
CA PHE A 46 37.43 4.10 20.56
C PHE A 46 37.46 4.26 22.09
N ASN A 47 37.86 5.44 22.57
CA ASN A 47 37.91 5.77 24.00
C ASN A 47 36.63 6.43 24.54
N ASN A 48 35.63 6.70 23.68
CA ASN A 48 34.30 7.05 24.16
C ASN A 48 33.66 5.79 24.74
N LYS A 49 33.73 5.65 26.07
CA LYS A 49 32.83 4.75 26.80
C LYS A 49 31.41 5.27 26.61
N GLU A 50 30.71 4.77 25.59
CA GLU A 50 29.28 4.94 25.49
C GLU A 50 28.66 4.50 26.84
N PRO A 51 27.66 5.24 27.36
CA PRO A 51 26.99 4.83 28.59
C PRO A 51 26.48 3.39 28.42
N PRO A 52 26.56 2.56 29.47
CA PRO A 52 26.17 1.16 29.37
C PRO A 52 24.75 1.06 28.82
N ILE A 53 24.61 0.34 27.71
CA ILE A 53 23.34 0.15 27.04
C ILE A 53 22.36 -0.47 28.05
N PRO A 54 21.17 0.12 28.27
CA PRO A 54 20.21 -0.39 29.24
C PRO A 54 19.87 -1.86 28.91
N MET A 55 20.13 -2.76 29.87
CA MET A 55 19.72 -4.15 29.76
C MET A 55 18.36 -4.35 30.42
N GLY A 56 17.57 -5.21 29.82
CA GLY A 56 16.25 -5.60 30.32
C GLY A 56 15.93 -7.04 29.95
N LEU A 57 14.65 -7.35 30.02
CA LEU A 57 14.14 -8.68 29.71
C LEU A 57 13.29 -8.60 28.42
N THR A 58 13.45 -9.58 27.53
CA THR A 58 12.49 -9.83 26.44
C THR A 58 11.13 -10.23 27.02
N GLU A 59 10.09 -10.30 26.18
CA GLU A 59 8.79 -10.88 26.57
C GLU A 59 8.89 -12.31 27.15
N ASN A 60 9.95 -13.05 26.78
CA ASN A 60 10.25 -14.40 27.27
C ASN A 60 11.26 -14.42 28.45
N ASN A 61 11.44 -13.30 29.17
CA ASN A 61 12.34 -13.18 30.32
C ASN A 61 13.83 -13.49 30.04
N SER A 62 14.26 -13.43 28.77
CA SER A 62 15.68 -13.53 28.41
C SER A 62 16.35 -12.16 28.50
N LEU A 63 17.62 -12.11 28.91
CA LEU A 63 18.40 -10.88 28.96
C LEU A 63 18.58 -10.32 27.54
N THR A 64 18.29 -9.04 27.34
CA THR A 64 18.51 -8.34 26.08
C THR A 64 18.85 -6.87 26.30
N HIS A 65 19.43 -6.23 25.29
CA HIS A 65 19.58 -4.79 25.25
C HIS A 65 18.26 -4.13 24.86
N LEU A 66 17.81 -3.14 25.64
CA LEU A 66 16.55 -2.41 25.41
C LEU A 66 16.67 -1.36 24.31
N SER A 67 17.89 -0.95 23.99
CA SER A 67 18.22 0.03 22.96
C SER A 67 19.58 -0.34 22.38
N SER A 68 19.87 0.13 21.18
CA SER A 68 21.19 0.04 20.56
C SER A 68 22.08 1.26 20.87
N GLY A 69 21.57 2.25 21.60
CA GLY A 69 22.20 3.55 21.79
C GLY A 69 22.01 4.51 20.61
N ASN A 70 21.52 4.03 19.46
CA ASN A 70 21.19 4.84 18.29
C ASN A 70 19.68 4.82 18.02
N PRO A 71 18.95 5.94 18.23
CA PRO A 71 17.51 6.01 18.02
C PRO A 71 17.04 5.65 16.60
N CYS A 72 17.85 5.92 15.56
CA CYS A 72 17.52 5.53 14.19
C CYS A 72 17.60 4.00 14.01
N LEU A 73 18.57 3.36 14.66
CA LEU A 73 18.72 1.91 14.64
C LEU A 73 17.63 1.23 15.48
N ASP A 74 17.24 1.84 16.59
CA ASP A 74 16.11 1.38 17.41
C ASP A 74 14.80 1.44 16.62
N PHE A 75 14.52 2.55 15.93
CA PHE A 75 13.37 2.62 15.01
C PHE A 75 13.46 1.54 13.93
N PHE A 76 14.64 1.30 13.37
CA PHE A 76 14.85 0.28 12.36
C PHE A 76 14.66 -1.16 12.89
N PHE A 77 14.99 -1.48 14.13
CA PHE A 77 14.85 -2.87 14.62
C PHE A 77 13.53 -3.11 15.36
N GLN A 78 13.08 -2.15 16.17
CA GLN A 78 11.95 -2.33 17.07
C GLN A 78 10.60 -2.16 16.38
N VAL A 79 10.53 -1.40 15.27
CA VAL A 79 9.29 -1.28 14.50
C VAL A 79 9.10 -2.54 13.65
N VAL A 80 8.20 -3.41 14.09
CA VAL A 80 7.83 -4.67 13.44
C VAL A 80 6.32 -4.70 13.17
N PRO A 81 5.80 -5.63 12.34
CA PRO A 81 4.36 -5.81 12.22
C PRO A 81 3.71 -5.91 13.60
N ASP A 82 2.55 -5.28 13.76
CA ASP A 82 1.76 -5.19 15.01
C ASP A 82 2.36 -4.30 16.12
N THR A 83 3.46 -3.58 15.87
CA THR A 83 3.89 -2.49 16.79
C THR A 83 2.82 -1.41 16.87
N SER A 84 2.50 -0.97 18.10
CA SER A 84 1.47 0.04 18.32
C SER A 84 1.83 1.38 17.64
N PRO A 85 0.84 2.13 17.12
CA PRO A 85 1.09 3.45 16.52
C PRO A 85 1.83 4.41 17.46
N ASP A 86 1.52 4.38 18.77
CA ASP A 86 2.13 5.25 19.77
C ASP A 86 3.62 4.93 19.96
N THR A 87 3.98 3.63 19.98
CA THR A 87 5.37 3.19 20.02
C THR A 87 6.14 3.63 18.78
N VAL A 88 5.54 3.46 17.58
CA VAL A 88 6.14 3.91 16.32
C VAL A 88 6.41 5.41 16.35
N VAL A 89 5.45 6.20 16.83
CA VAL A 89 5.56 7.65 16.95
C VAL A 89 6.66 8.05 17.94
N SER A 90 6.74 7.40 19.09
CA SER A 90 7.78 7.66 20.10
C SER A 90 9.19 7.39 19.57
N LEU A 91 9.37 6.25 18.90
CA LEU A 91 10.63 5.88 18.28
C LEU A 91 10.98 6.83 17.13
N LEU A 92 10.00 7.22 16.31
CA LEU A 92 10.21 8.16 15.21
C LEU A 92 10.63 9.53 15.73
N SER A 93 9.97 10.04 16.77
CA SER A 93 10.32 11.33 17.38
C SER A 93 11.76 11.33 17.89
N SER A 94 12.20 10.23 18.49
CA SER A 94 13.57 10.07 19.00
C SER A 94 14.59 9.98 17.86
N ALA A 95 14.29 9.19 16.82
CA ALA A 95 15.10 9.10 15.62
C ALA A 95 15.21 10.47 14.91
N TRP A 96 14.10 11.19 14.82
CA TRP A 96 14.02 12.47 14.13
C TRP A 96 14.82 13.56 14.84
N ALA A 97 14.81 13.58 16.18
CA ALA A 97 15.65 14.48 16.96
C ALA A 97 17.15 14.25 16.72
N ARG A 98 17.55 13.02 16.41
CA ARG A 98 18.95 12.65 16.13
C ARG A 98 19.37 12.95 14.69
N ASP A 99 18.56 12.53 13.72
CA ASP A 99 18.78 12.74 12.28
C ASP A 99 17.43 12.71 11.52
N PRO A 100 16.90 13.89 11.15
CA PRO A 100 15.65 14.00 10.38
C PRO A 100 15.70 13.32 9.00
N LEU A 101 16.84 13.37 8.31
CA LEU A 101 16.97 12.82 6.96
C LEU A 101 17.02 11.30 6.99
N ALA A 102 17.81 10.72 7.90
CA ALA A 102 17.82 9.27 8.11
C ALA A 102 16.43 8.78 8.54
N SER A 103 15.77 9.50 9.44
CA SER A 103 14.41 9.16 9.88
C SER A 103 13.41 9.16 8.73
N LEU A 104 13.44 10.16 7.84
CA LEU A 104 12.58 10.19 6.65
C LEU A 104 12.87 9.01 5.71
N LYS A 105 14.14 8.65 5.52
CA LYS A 105 14.53 7.46 4.74
C LYS A 105 14.02 6.17 5.38
N LEU A 106 14.08 6.07 6.71
CA LEU A 106 13.55 4.94 7.46
C LEU A 106 12.03 4.83 7.35
N VAL A 107 11.30 5.95 7.34
CA VAL A 107 9.85 5.96 7.06
C VAL A 107 9.56 5.49 5.63
N CYS A 108 10.35 5.91 4.63
CA CYS A 108 10.23 5.38 3.26
C CYS A 108 10.53 3.88 3.20
N HIS A 109 11.55 3.42 3.94
CA HIS A 109 11.92 2.01 4.04
C HIS A 109 10.82 1.18 4.73
N LEU A 110 10.17 1.72 5.76
CA LEU A 110 9.08 1.06 6.46
C LEU A 110 7.97 0.65 5.48
N ARG A 111 7.66 1.56 4.54
CA ARG A 111 6.63 1.32 3.52
C ARG A 111 7.10 0.53 2.31
N GLY A 112 8.41 0.45 2.06
CA GLY A 112 8.99 -0.12 0.84
C GLY A 112 8.46 -1.52 0.53
N VAL A 113 7.83 -1.68 -0.63
CA VAL A 113 7.11 -2.92 -1.04
C VAL A 113 7.77 -3.69 -2.17
N ARG A 114 8.72 -3.08 -2.86
CA ARG A 114 9.36 -3.68 -4.04
C ARG A 114 10.73 -4.29 -3.68
N GLY A 115 10.78 -5.00 -2.55
CA GLY A 115 12.02 -5.58 -2.02
C GLY A 115 13.00 -4.56 -1.41
N THR A 116 12.57 -3.33 -1.18
CA THR A 116 13.39 -2.23 -0.65
C THR A 116 13.13 -1.92 0.83
N GLY A 117 12.18 -2.62 1.45
CA GLY A 117 11.58 -2.19 2.70
C GLY A 117 10.83 -3.29 3.46
N LYS A 118 10.24 -2.91 4.60
CA LYS A 118 9.50 -3.79 5.50
C LYS A 118 8.06 -4.04 5.10
N SER A 119 7.53 -3.26 4.14
CA SER A 119 6.12 -3.29 3.74
C SER A 119 5.11 -3.11 4.89
N ASP A 120 5.52 -2.47 6.00
CA ASP A 120 4.61 -2.15 7.09
C ASP A 120 3.78 -0.92 6.73
N ARG A 121 2.47 -1.16 6.61
CA ARG A 121 1.49 -0.16 6.20
C ARG A 121 1.03 0.70 7.38
N GLU A 122 0.75 0.10 8.53
CA GLU A 122 0.14 0.84 9.64
C GLU A 122 1.20 1.71 10.34
N GLY A 123 2.41 1.19 10.56
CA GLY A 123 3.53 1.99 11.07
C GLY A 123 3.90 3.14 10.13
N PHE A 124 3.82 2.92 8.81
CA PHE A 124 4.01 4.00 7.82
C PHE A 124 2.94 5.10 7.95
N TYR A 125 1.66 4.74 8.06
CA TYR A 125 0.61 5.74 8.21
C TYR A 125 0.71 6.50 9.53
N ALA A 126 1.03 5.81 10.63
CA ALA A 126 1.30 6.47 11.92
C ALA A 126 2.44 7.48 11.80
N SER A 127 3.54 7.08 11.14
CA SER A 127 4.69 7.94 10.85
C SER A 127 4.30 9.14 9.98
N ALA A 128 3.54 8.93 8.90
CA ALA A 128 3.12 10.00 7.99
C ALA A 128 2.20 11.02 8.68
N LEU A 129 1.29 10.57 9.55
CA LEU A 129 0.44 11.45 10.35
C LEU A 129 1.25 12.27 11.36
N TRP A 130 2.27 11.67 11.99
CA TRP A 130 3.18 12.39 12.87
C TRP A 130 4.03 13.42 12.14
N ILE A 131 4.55 13.09 10.95
CA ILE A 131 5.27 14.05 10.11
C ILE A 131 4.33 15.18 9.68
N HIS A 132 3.06 14.91 9.37
CA HIS A 132 2.10 15.97 9.05
C HIS A 132 1.89 16.94 10.22
N SER A 133 1.82 16.44 11.46
CA SER A 133 1.59 17.30 12.63
C SER A 133 2.81 18.12 13.07
N HIS A 134 4.04 17.65 12.80
CA HIS A 134 5.28 18.32 13.23
C HIS A 134 6.04 19.00 12.09
N HIS A 135 6.05 18.39 10.90
CA HIS A 135 6.82 18.78 9.72
C HIS A 135 6.00 18.70 8.42
N PRO A 136 4.86 19.40 8.31
CA PRO A 136 3.91 19.25 7.20
C PRO A 136 4.51 19.53 5.82
N LYS A 137 5.37 20.55 5.71
CA LYS A 137 6.10 20.87 4.48
C LYS A 137 7.02 19.73 4.04
N THR A 138 7.67 19.04 4.98
CA THR A 138 8.54 17.90 4.67
C THR A 138 7.72 16.76 4.07
N LEU A 139 6.55 16.46 4.63
CA LEU A 139 5.66 15.44 4.05
C LEU A 139 5.20 15.81 2.64
N ALA A 140 4.72 17.03 2.46
CA ALA A 140 4.15 17.51 1.20
C ALA A 140 5.19 17.62 0.07
N LEU A 141 6.42 18.04 0.36
CA LEU A 141 7.49 18.13 -0.64
C LEU A 141 8.06 16.76 -1.02
N ASN A 142 7.94 15.75 -0.15
CA ASN A 142 8.44 14.39 -0.40
C ASN A 142 7.39 13.42 -0.96
N VAL A 143 6.21 13.91 -1.36
CA VAL A 143 5.16 13.11 -2.01
C VAL A 143 5.68 12.22 -3.15
N PRO A 144 6.54 12.70 -4.08
CA PRO A 144 7.10 11.85 -5.14
C PRO A 144 7.95 10.69 -4.59
N SER A 145 8.76 10.94 -3.57
CA SER A 145 9.61 9.93 -2.91
C SER A 145 8.76 8.87 -2.20
N LEU A 146 7.72 9.29 -1.48
CA LEU A 146 6.79 8.38 -0.80
C LEU A 146 6.06 7.47 -1.81
N ALA A 147 5.63 8.03 -2.94
CA ALA A 147 5.00 7.28 -4.02
C ALA A 147 5.99 6.33 -4.74
N HIS A 148 7.27 6.70 -4.80
CA HIS A 148 8.32 5.88 -5.39
C HIS A 148 8.62 4.64 -4.54
N PHE A 149 8.84 4.79 -3.24
CA PHE A 149 9.15 3.65 -2.36
C PHE A 149 7.90 2.83 -1.99
N GLY A 150 6.77 3.50 -1.74
CA GLY A 150 5.49 2.87 -1.43
C GLY A 150 4.58 2.69 -2.65
N TYR A 151 3.28 2.93 -2.44
CA TYR A 151 2.28 3.00 -3.48
C TYR A 151 1.66 4.39 -3.57
N ILE A 152 1.27 4.79 -4.78
CA ILE A 152 0.53 6.04 -5.03
C ILE A 152 -0.78 6.11 -4.22
N LYS A 153 -1.46 4.97 -3.99
CA LYS A 153 -2.68 4.93 -3.16
C LYS A 153 -2.48 5.33 -1.70
N ASP A 154 -1.25 5.21 -1.20
CA ASP A 154 -0.95 5.54 0.19
C ASP A 154 -1.15 7.04 0.43
N LEU A 155 -0.93 7.89 -0.59
CA LEU A 155 -1.22 9.33 -0.56
C LEU A 155 -2.71 9.61 -0.31
N LEU A 156 -3.60 8.83 -0.94
CA LEU A 156 -5.05 8.97 -0.74
C LEU A 156 -5.46 8.53 0.67
N GLU A 157 -4.80 7.51 1.20
CA GLU A 157 -5.07 6.99 2.54
C GLU A 157 -4.60 7.97 3.62
N ILE A 158 -3.46 8.66 3.42
CA ILE A 158 -2.99 9.73 4.32
C ILE A 158 -4.04 10.84 4.39
N LEU A 159 -4.51 11.37 3.25
CA LEU A 159 -5.55 12.40 3.23
C LEU A 159 -6.86 11.92 3.89
N TYR A 160 -7.25 10.68 3.64
CA TYR A 160 -8.43 10.09 4.27
C TYR A 160 -8.32 10.04 5.80
N ARG A 161 -7.17 9.60 6.33
CA ARG A 161 -6.94 9.53 7.79
C ARG A 161 -6.80 10.92 8.44
N LEU A 162 -6.29 11.91 7.72
CA LEU A 162 -6.27 13.30 8.21
C LEU A 162 -7.68 13.91 8.37
N ILE A 163 -8.66 13.46 7.56
CA ILE A 163 -10.05 13.90 7.69
C ILE A 163 -10.83 13.08 8.73
N HIS A 164 -10.70 11.74 8.70
CA HIS A 164 -11.56 10.84 9.47
C HIS A 164 -10.92 10.33 10.78
N GLY A 165 -9.64 10.62 11.01
CA GLY A 165 -8.85 10.13 12.13
C GLY A 165 -7.93 8.96 11.75
N ALA A 166 -6.89 8.75 12.57
CA ALA A 166 -5.88 7.71 12.37
C ALA A 166 -6.49 6.30 12.32
N ASP A 167 -7.50 6.06 13.15
CA ASP A 167 -8.18 4.77 13.34
C ASP A 167 -9.47 4.63 12.51
N ALA A 168 -9.70 5.51 11.54
CA ALA A 168 -10.93 5.50 10.75
C ALA A 168 -11.19 4.16 10.04
N ARG A 169 -10.13 3.43 9.66
CA ARG A 169 -10.23 2.12 8.99
C ARG A 169 -10.54 0.98 9.95
N SER A 170 -9.91 0.97 11.12
CA SER A 170 -10.18 -0.04 12.16
C SER A 170 -11.60 0.12 12.69
N ALA A 171 -12.03 1.35 13.00
CA ALA A 171 -13.39 1.65 13.42
C ALA A 171 -14.44 1.23 12.38
N ALA A 172 -14.23 1.58 11.10
CA ALA A 172 -15.15 1.18 10.02
C ALA A 172 -15.19 -0.36 9.81
N LYS A 173 -14.07 -1.06 10.02
CA LYS A 173 -14.03 -2.52 9.95
C LYS A 173 -14.82 -3.15 11.09
N GLU A 174 -14.69 -2.62 12.30
CA GLU A 174 -15.43 -3.09 13.47
C GLU A 174 -16.94 -2.87 13.30
N GLU A 175 -17.37 -1.67 12.87
CA GLU A 175 -18.78 -1.37 12.56
C GLU A 175 -19.36 -2.32 11.51
N ARG A 176 -18.57 -2.66 10.47
CA ARG A 176 -18.99 -3.62 9.45
C ARG A 176 -19.16 -5.02 10.03
N GLU A 177 -18.25 -5.45 10.89
CA GLU A 177 -18.33 -6.78 11.51
C GLU A 177 -19.47 -6.87 12.52
N THR A 178 -19.75 -5.84 13.31
CA THR A 178 -20.92 -5.80 14.19
C THR A 178 -22.22 -5.86 13.37
N THR A 179 -22.31 -5.09 12.28
CA THR A 179 -23.44 -5.13 11.35
C THR A 179 -23.63 -6.52 10.73
N ARG A 180 -22.54 -7.17 10.30
CA ARG A 180 -22.56 -8.53 9.74
C ARG A 180 -23.02 -9.56 10.78
N ARG A 181 -22.53 -9.46 12.03
CA ARG A 181 -22.95 -10.33 13.14
C ARG A 181 -24.44 -10.17 13.41
N ALA A 182 -24.93 -8.93 13.52
CA ALA A 182 -26.35 -8.64 13.70
C ALA A 182 -27.21 -9.20 12.56
N ALA A 183 -26.77 -9.06 11.31
CA ALA A 183 -27.47 -9.63 10.15
C ALA A 183 -27.52 -11.16 10.17
N ARG A 184 -26.40 -11.82 10.54
CA ARG A 184 -26.33 -13.28 10.71
C ARG A 184 -27.27 -13.75 11.82
N ASP A 185 -27.31 -13.04 12.94
CA ASP A 185 -28.21 -13.36 14.06
C ASP A 185 -29.69 -13.20 13.68
N LEU A 186 -30.03 -12.14 12.94
CA LEU A 186 -31.38 -11.94 12.42
C LEU A 186 -31.78 -13.08 11.46
N ARG A 187 -30.88 -13.49 10.56
CA ARG A 187 -31.09 -14.63 9.65
C ARG A 187 -31.30 -15.93 10.43
N ARG A 188 -30.47 -16.19 11.45
CA ARG A 188 -30.60 -17.36 12.34
C ARG A 188 -31.93 -17.37 13.10
N ARG A 189 -32.37 -16.21 13.60
CA ARG A 189 -33.68 -16.06 14.27
C ARG A 189 -34.84 -16.33 13.31
N ARG A 190 -34.78 -15.80 12.07
CA ARG A 190 -35.78 -16.07 11.02
C ARG A 190 -35.84 -17.55 10.65
N GLN A 191 -34.70 -18.20 10.48
CA GLN A 191 -34.63 -19.63 10.21
C GLN A 191 -35.25 -20.45 11.34
N LYS A 192 -34.88 -20.20 12.60
CA LYS A 192 -35.51 -20.84 13.77
C LYS A 192 -37.03 -20.61 13.84
N LYS A 193 -37.52 -19.44 13.40
CA LYS A 193 -38.96 -19.15 13.37
C LYS A 193 -39.67 -19.90 12.24
N ASN A 194 -39.04 -20.04 11.07
CA ASN A 194 -39.55 -20.87 9.98
C ASN A 194 -39.54 -22.36 10.33
N ASP A 195 -38.49 -22.85 11.00
CA ASP A 195 -38.41 -24.25 11.46
C ASP A 195 -39.48 -24.55 12.53
N LYS A 196 -39.80 -23.57 13.41
CA LYS A 196 -40.89 -23.67 14.38
C LYS A 196 -42.29 -23.56 13.75
N ASN A 197 -42.46 -22.69 12.75
CA ASN A 197 -43.73 -22.53 12.03
C ASN A 197 -43.96 -23.58 10.93
N GLY A 198 -42.96 -24.43 10.62
CA GLY A 198 -43.12 -25.61 9.76
C GLY A 198 -44.15 -26.64 10.27
N LYS A 199 -44.70 -26.46 11.48
CA LYS A 199 -45.82 -27.25 12.03
C LYS A 199 -47.16 -26.51 12.11
N GLN A 200 -47.24 -25.24 11.71
CA GLN A 200 -48.52 -24.52 11.65
C GLN A 200 -48.53 -23.50 10.51
N GLN A 201 -49.11 -23.88 9.36
CA GLN A 201 -49.81 -22.92 8.49
C GLN A 201 -50.79 -23.63 7.56
N LYS A 202 -52.05 -23.73 8.02
CA LYS A 202 -53.24 -23.52 7.19
C LYS A 202 -53.79 -22.15 7.58
N LYS A 203 -54.24 -21.37 6.58
CA LYS A 203 -54.92 -20.04 6.62
C LYS A 203 -54.00 -18.81 6.58
N ASP A 204 -53.89 -18.19 5.41
CA ASP A 204 -54.76 -17.08 4.96
C ASP A 204 -54.48 -16.77 3.49
N ALA A 205 -55.55 -16.64 2.69
CA ALA A 205 -55.51 -16.41 1.25
C ALA A 205 -55.47 -14.90 0.94
N ALA A 206 -54.33 -14.26 1.19
CA ALA A 206 -53.97 -13.09 0.38
C ALA A 206 -53.46 -13.62 -0.97
N SER A 207 -53.86 -13.01 -2.09
CA SER A 207 -53.35 -13.41 -3.41
C SER A 207 -51.83 -13.40 -3.37
N ARG A 208 -51.19 -14.38 -4.02
CA ARG A 208 -49.73 -14.38 -4.21
C ARG A 208 -49.26 -13.04 -4.79
N GLU A 209 -50.10 -12.42 -5.60
CA GLU A 209 -49.86 -11.11 -6.22
C GLU A 209 -49.86 -9.98 -5.18
N ASP A 210 -50.80 -9.96 -4.23
CA ASP A 210 -50.86 -8.94 -3.16
C ASP A 210 -49.63 -9.01 -2.24
N ARG A 211 -49.14 -10.22 -1.96
CA ARG A 211 -47.91 -10.42 -1.17
C ARG A 211 -46.67 -9.92 -1.90
N ILE A 212 -46.59 -10.19 -3.20
CA ILE A 212 -45.50 -9.71 -4.05
C ILE A 212 -45.56 -8.17 -4.15
N ALA A 213 -46.73 -7.59 -4.34
CA ALA A 213 -46.93 -6.14 -4.39
C ALA A 213 -46.57 -5.45 -3.07
N ALA A 214 -46.96 -6.03 -1.92
CA ALA A 214 -46.60 -5.52 -0.61
C ALA A 214 -45.09 -5.63 -0.29
N GLU A 215 -44.41 -6.68 -0.78
CA GLU A 215 -42.96 -6.79 -0.62
C GLU A 215 -42.22 -5.83 -1.56
N LEU A 216 -42.68 -5.66 -2.81
CA LEU A 216 -42.13 -4.67 -3.74
C LEU A 216 -42.27 -3.24 -3.20
N SER A 217 -43.42 -2.88 -2.64
CA SER A 217 -43.61 -1.55 -2.05
C SER A 217 -42.71 -1.33 -0.83
N ARG A 218 -42.56 -2.34 0.04
CA ARG A 218 -41.59 -2.31 1.14
C ARG A 218 -40.15 -2.19 0.63
N ALA A 219 -39.79 -2.93 -0.41
CA ALA A 219 -38.45 -2.88 -1.01
C ALA A 219 -38.16 -1.49 -1.60
N THR A 220 -39.15 -0.86 -2.24
CA THR A 220 -39.03 0.52 -2.75
C THR A 220 -38.81 1.51 -1.61
N ILE A 221 -39.62 1.47 -0.54
CA ILE A 221 -39.48 2.35 0.63
C ILE A 221 -38.10 2.17 1.28
N VAL A 222 -37.64 0.93 1.44
CA VAL A 222 -36.31 0.63 2.01
C VAL A 222 -35.20 1.14 1.08
N SER A 223 -35.34 0.96 -0.23
CA SER A 223 -34.39 1.44 -1.24
C SER A 223 -34.29 2.97 -1.25
N GLU A 224 -35.42 3.67 -1.18
CA GLU A 224 -35.50 5.13 -1.12
C GLU A 224 -34.89 5.67 0.17
N LYS A 225 -35.21 5.06 1.32
CA LYS A 225 -34.60 5.42 2.60
C LYS A 225 -33.07 5.22 2.55
N ALA A 226 -32.61 4.08 2.05
CA ALA A 226 -31.18 3.81 1.88
C ALA A 226 -30.51 4.76 0.86
N ALA A 227 -31.22 5.21 -0.17
CA ALA A 227 -30.74 6.23 -1.09
C ALA A 227 -30.65 7.62 -0.42
N GLY A 228 -31.63 7.98 0.41
CA GLY A 228 -31.61 9.18 1.24
C GLY A 228 -30.43 9.20 2.20
N GLU A 229 -30.22 8.13 2.96
CA GLU A 229 -29.08 7.97 3.89
C GLU A 229 -27.73 8.03 3.15
N ARG A 230 -27.62 7.43 1.95
CA ARG A 230 -26.41 7.53 1.12
C ARG A 230 -26.15 8.95 0.65
N ARG A 231 -27.19 9.70 0.27
CA ARG A 231 -27.07 11.12 -0.14
C ARG A 231 -26.63 11.99 1.03
N SER A 232 -27.27 11.85 2.20
CA SER A 232 -26.90 12.57 3.42
C SER A 232 -25.46 12.25 3.84
N LYS A 233 -25.06 10.98 3.87
CA LYS A 233 -23.65 10.63 4.14
C LYS A 233 -22.69 11.25 3.13
N ARG A 234 -23.06 11.33 1.85
CA ARG A 234 -22.22 11.97 0.82
C ARG A 234 -22.07 13.47 1.07
N THR A 235 -23.15 14.16 1.40
CA THR A 235 -23.10 15.60 1.71
C THR A 235 -22.29 15.88 2.96
N ASP A 236 -22.42 15.05 4.01
CA ASP A 236 -21.67 15.22 5.25
C ASP A 236 -20.16 15.01 5.03
N LEU A 237 -19.78 14.00 4.24
CA LEU A 237 -18.38 13.75 3.89
C LEU A 237 -17.78 14.91 3.09
N ALA A 238 -18.52 15.41 2.10
CA ALA A 238 -18.09 16.56 1.30
C ALA A 238 -17.93 17.82 2.16
N ALA A 239 -18.90 18.09 3.05
CA ALA A 239 -18.85 19.22 3.97
C ALA A 239 -17.63 19.16 4.89
N ARG A 240 -17.35 18.01 5.51
CA ARG A 240 -16.13 17.81 6.33
C ARG A 240 -14.85 18.02 5.53
N SER A 241 -14.82 17.54 4.30
CA SER A 241 -13.66 17.71 3.40
C SER A 241 -13.39 19.18 3.10
N LEU A 242 -14.43 19.93 2.73
CA LEU A 242 -14.37 21.37 2.45
C LEU A 242 -14.00 22.19 3.69
N GLU A 243 -14.58 21.85 4.85
CA GLU A 243 -14.25 22.48 6.12
C GLU A 243 -12.77 22.29 6.44
N ARG A 244 -12.26 21.05 6.34
CA ARG A 244 -10.84 20.75 6.60
C ARG A 244 -9.93 21.51 5.63
N TYR A 245 -10.25 21.49 4.34
CA TYR A 245 -9.49 22.19 3.31
C TYR A 245 -9.45 23.71 3.52
N SER A 246 -10.55 24.29 4.00
CA SER A 246 -10.66 25.74 4.23
C SER A 246 -9.96 26.18 5.51
N ARG A 247 -10.03 25.37 6.57
CA ARG A 247 -9.56 25.72 7.92
C ARG A 247 -8.09 25.41 8.16
N ASP A 248 -7.55 24.35 7.55
CA ASP A 248 -6.19 23.86 7.81
C ASP A 248 -5.27 24.13 6.60
N PRO A 249 -4.40 25.17 6.68
CA PRO A 249 -3.47 25.50 5.60
C PRO A 249 -2.46 24.39 5.29
N GLU A 250 -2.07 23.60 6.29
CA GLU A 250 -1.07 22.53 6.13
C GLU A 250 -1.69 21.32 5.41
N TYR A 251 -2.93 20.96 5.78
CA TYR A 251 -3.70 19.96 5.04
C TYR A 251 -3.94 20.41 3.59
N ARG A 252 -4.33 21.67 3.39
CA ARG A 252 -4.52 22.24 2.04
C ARG A 252 -3.24 22.12 1.21
N PHE A 253 -2.10 22.50 1.78
CA PHE A 253 -0.82 22.40 1.11
C PHE A 253 -0.48 20.95 0.71
N LEU A 254 -0.66 19.98 1.62
CA LEU A 254 -0.46 18.57 1.29
C LEU A 254 -1.42 18.08 0.19
N HIS A 255 -2.70 18.42 0.30
CA HIS A 255 -3.73 18.06 -0.68
C HIS A 255 -3.39 18.60 -2.07
N ASP A 256 -2.98 19.86 -2.14
CA ASP A 256 -2.57 20.53 -3.37
C ASP A 256 -1.33 19.86 -3.99
N ARG A 257 -0.31 19.53 -3.18
CA ARG A 257 0.89 18.83 -3.65
C ARG A 257 0.59 17.41 -4.15
N ILE A 258 -0.35 16.71 -3.52
CA ILE A 258 -0.80 15.40 -4.00
C ILE A 258 -1.57 15.56 -5.32
N ALA A 259 -2.43 16.57 -5.45
CA ALA A 259 -3.14 16.86 -6.69
C ALA A 259 -2.19 17.23 -7.83
N ASP A 260 -1.16 18.05 -7.57
CA ASP A 260 -0.08 18.37 -8.52
C ASP A 260 0.61 17.09 -9.00
N PHE A 261 1.03 16.24 -8.06
CA PHE A 261 1.71 14.99 -8.37
C PHE A 261 0.86 14.07 -9.28
N PHE A 262 -0.44 13.93 -9.01
CA PHE A 262 -1.33 13.17 -9.89
C PHE A 262 -1.47 13.82 -11.26
N ALA A 263 -1.67 15.13 -11.33
CA ALA A 263 -1.84 15.85 -12.59
C ALA A 263 -0.59 15.71 -13.49
N GLU A 264 0.61 15.92 -12.92
CA GLU A 264 1.89 15.76 -13.64
C GLU A 264 2.09 14.33 -14.15
N ARG A 265 1.80 13.32 -13.31
CA ARG A 265 1.95 11.90 -13.69
C ARG A 265 0.95 11.50 -14.77
N LEU A 266 -0.31 11.91 -14.64
CA LEU A 266 -1.36 11.63 -15.63
C LEU A 266 -1.09 12.33 -16.96
N ALA A 267 -0.57 13.57 -16.93
CA ALA A 267 -0.18 14.28 -18.14
C ALA A 267 0.97 13.56 -18.86
N SER A 268 2.02 13.17 -18.14
CA SER A 268 3.14 12.39 -18.70
C SER A 268 2.68 11.03 -19.25
N ASP A 269 1.80 10.34 -18.52
CA ASP A 269 1.24 9.06 -18.95
C ASP A 269 0.38 9.21 -20.22
N ALA A 270 -0.43 10.28 -20.31
CA ALA A 270 -1.24 10.58 -21.50
C ALA A 270 -0.37 10.94 -22.72
N GLU A 271 0.76 11.61 -22.52
CA GLU A 271 1.75 11.87 -23.58
C GLU A 271 2.39 10.58 -24.08
N ARG A 272 2.80 9.68 -23.18
CA ARG A 272 3.37 8.37 -23.56
C ARG A 272 2.37 7.52 -24.32
N LEU A 273 1.10 7.55 -23.90
CA LEU A 273 0.04 6.85 -24.62
C LEU A 273 -0.17 7.43 -26.02
N ARG A 274 -0.22 8.76 -26.16
CA ARG A 274 -0.31 9.44 -27.48
C ARG A 274 0.91 9.17 -28.36
N ALA A 275 2.10 8.99 -27.78
CA ALA A 275 3.32 8.61 -28.48
C ALA A 275 3.37 7.12 -28.88
N GLY A 276 2.30 6.36 -28.67
CA GLY A 276 2.24 4.94 -29.01
C GLY A 276 3.09 4.04 -28.11
N LYS A 277 3.42 4.48 -26.89
CA LYS A 277 4.20 3.73 -25.90
C LYS A 277 3.32 3.30 -24.71
N PRO A 278 2.35 2.39 -24.90
CA PRO A 278 1.42 1.97 -23.84
C PRO A 278 2.14 1.21 -22.70
N PHE A 279 3.29 0.60 -22.97
CA PHE A 279 4.08 -0.12 -21.97
C PHE A 279 4.80 0.80 -20.97
N ASP A 280 4.98 2.07 -21.31
CA ASP A 280 5.67 3.06 -20.46
C ASP A 280 4.69 3.86 -19.58
N VAL A 281 3.39 3.56 -19.67
CA VAL A 281 2.34 4.21 -18.89
C VAL A 281 2.44 3.77 -17.42
N GLY A 282 2.52 4.75 -16.53
CA GLY A 282 2.57 4.54 -15.09
C GLY A 282 1.26 4.06 -14.47
N LEU A 283 1.32 3.70 -13.20
CA LEU A 283 0.14 3.26 -12.42
C LEU A 283 -0.67 4.43 -11.83
N ALA A 284 -0.40 5.68 -12.23
CA ALA A 284 -1.09 6.85 -11.67
C ALA A 284 -2.60 6.80 -11.99
N ALA A 285 -2.98 6.44 -13.22
CA ALA A 285 -4.38 6.29 -13.62
C ALA A 285 -5.13 5.17 -12.87
N LYS A 286 -4.42 4.11 -12.46
CA LYS A 286 -4.98 3.03 -11.64
C LYS A 286 -5.41 3.55 -10.26
N TRP A 287 -4.58 4.40 -9.65
CA TRP A 287 -4.78 4.87 -8.29
C TRP A 287 -5.47 6.23 -8.20
N CYS A 288 -5.57 7.00 -9.28
CA CYS A 288 -6.33 8.25 -9.30
C CYS A 288 -7.79 7.96 -8.93
N PRO A 289 -8.38 8.70 -7.96
CA PRO A 289 -9.76 8.49 -7.56
C PRO A 289 -10.70 8.76 -8.74
N SER A 290 -11.60 7.81 -8.99
CA SER A 290 -12.70 8.02 -9.94
C SER A 290 -13.73 8.97 -9.32
N LEU A 291 -14.49 9.67 -10.16
CA LEU A 291 -15.65 10.44 -9.73
C LEU A 291 -16.59 9.60 -8.87
N ASP A 292 -17.04 10.17 -7.76
CA ASP A 292 -17.93 9.53 -6.79
C ASP A 292 -17.35 8.24 -6.16
N SER A 293 -16.05 7.99 -6.28
CA SER A 293 -15.39 6.91 -5.53
C SER A 293 -15.34 7.20 -4.03
N SER A 294 -15.06 6.19 -3.20
CA SER A 294 -15.00 6.39 -1.75
C SER A 294 -13.96 7.43 -1.33
N PHE A 295 -12.81 7.48 -2.01
CA PHE A 295 -11.79 8.49 -1.75
C PHE A 295 -12.25 9.86 -2.23
N ASP A 296 -12.80 9.97 -3.43
CA ASP A 296 -13.30 11.25 -3.97
C ASP A 296 -14.39 11.86 -3.09
N ARG A 297 -15.35 11.05 -2.61
CA ARG A 297 -16.40 11.52 -1.68
C ARG A 297 -15.84 12.06 -0.37
N SER A 298 -14.68 11.58 0.06
CA SER A 298 -14.05 11.98 1.32
C SER A 298 -13.05 13.11 1.16
N THR A 299 -12.32 13.20 0.04
CA THR A 299 -11.20 14.14 -0.14
C THR A 299 -11.41 15.18 -1.23
N LEU A 300 -12.42 15.00 -2.09
CA LEU A 300 -12.70 15.83 -3.29
C LEU A 300 -11.47 16.01 -4.20
N LEU A 301 -10.52 15.09 -4.13
CA LEU A 301 -9.24 15.20 -4.84
C LEU A 301 -9.42 15.15 -6.36
N CYS A 302 -10.44 14.46 -6.87
CA CYS A 302 -10.69 14.36 -8.32
C CYS A 302 -10.96 15.75 -8.93
N GLU A 303 -11.67 16.62 -8.20
CA GLU A 303 -11.89 18.00 -8.61
C GLU A 303 -10.58 18.78 -8.70
N SER A 304 -9.73 18.66 -7.68
CA SER A 304 -8.46 19.38 -7.62
C SER A 304 -7.46 18.92 -8.68
N ILE A 305 -7.44 17.62 -9.01
CA ILE A 305 -6.66 17.07 -10.13
C ILE A 305 -7.23 17.59 -11.47
N ALA A 306 -8.54 17.55 -11.64
CA ALA A 306 -9.18 17.98 -12.89
C ALA A 306 -8.93 19.46 -13.19
N ARG A 307 -9.05 20.34 -12.18
CA ARG A 307 -8.78 21.79 -12.33
C ARG A 307 -7.32 22.08 -12.72
N ARG A 308 -6.36 21.24 -12.30
CA ARG A 308 -4.93 21.38 -12.66
C ARG A 308 -4.64 20.90 -14.08
N MET A 309 -5.29 19.82 -14.52
CA MET A 309 -5.13 19.30 -15.87
C MET A 309 -5.84 20.15 -16.93
N PHE A 310 -6.94 20.81 -16.54
CA PHE A 310 -7.76 21.63 -17.44
C PHE A 310 -8.00 23.01 -16.82
N PRO A 311 -7.04 23.95 -16.93
CA PRO A 311 -7.15 25.28 -16.34
C PRO A 311 -8.34 26.08 -16.87
N LYS A 312 -8.91 26.93 -16.01
CA LYS A 312 -10.07 27.77 -16.36
C LYS A 312 -9.77 28.81 -17.44
N ASP A 313 -8.51 29.22 -17.56
CA ASP A 313 -8.03 30.20 -18.55
C ASP A 313 -8.11 29.69 -19.99
N HIS A 314 -8.40 28.40 -20.20
CA HIS A 314 -8.62 27.85 -21.53
C HIS A 314 -9.92 28.42 -22.14
N PRO A 315 -9.93 28.79 -23.43
CA PRO A 315 -11.10 29.38 -24.09
C PRO A 315 -12.41 28.59 -23.89
N ASP A 316 -12.33 27.26 -23.91
CA ASP A 316 -13.46 26.35 -23.67
C ASP A 316 -14.17 26.52 -22.31
N TYR A 317 -13.55 27.19 -21.33
CA TYR A 317 -14.00 27.27 -19.93
C TYR A 317 -14.13 28.68 -19.36
N ALA A 318 -13.55 29.68 -20.02
CA ALA A 318 -13.46 31.04 -19.50
C ALA A 318 -14.83 31.67 -19.19
N GLU A 319 -15.86 31.34 -19.97
CA GLU A 319 -17.22 31.88 -19.84
C GLU A 319 -18.14 31.04 -18.93
N LEU A 320 -17.66 29.91 -18.40
CA LEU A 320 -18.48 29.02 -17.56
C LEU A 320 -18.48 29.46 -16.09
N GLU A 321 -19.66 29.35 -15.46
CA GLU A 321 -19.78 29.38 -14.00
C GLU A 321 -18.88 28.32 -13.34
N ASP A 322 -18.41 28.58 -12.12
CA ASP A 322 -17.39 27.73 -11.48
C ASP A 322 -17.90 26.30 -11.21
N GLU A 323 -19.17 26.15 -10.84
CA GLU A 323 -19.82 24.85 -10.62
C GLU A 323 -19.89 24.04 -11.91
N HIS A 324 -20.32 24.70 -13.00
CA HIS A 324 -20.43 24.11 -14.33
C HIS A 324 -19.05 23.74 -14.89
N TYR A 325 -18.06 24.61 -14.70
CA TYR A 325 -16.66 24.35 -15.02
C TYR A 325 -16.14 23.13 -14.26
N ALA A 326 -16.31 23.10 -12.93
CA ALA A 326 -15.82 22.02 -12.09
C ALA A 326 -16.46 20.67 -12.44
N TYR A 327 -17.75 20.66 -12.84
CA TYR A 327 -18.42 19.46 -13.35
C TYR A 327 -17.86 19.02 -14.70
N ARG A 328 -17.68 19.95 -15.65
CA ARG A 328 -17.14 19.68 -17.00
C ARG A 328 -15.73 19.11 -16.96
N VAL A 329 -14.81 19.70 -16.19
CA VAL A 329 -13.42 19.23 -16.12
C VAL A 329 -13.31 17.87 -15.45
N ARG A 330 -14.15 17.60 -14.44
CA ARG A 330 -14.25 16.30 -13.79
C ARG A 330 -14.66 15.20 -14.76
N LEU A 331 -15.69 15.45 -15.57
CA LEU A 331 -16.11 14.52 -16.62
C LEU A 331 -15.03 14.34 -17.68
N ARG A 332 -14.35 15.42 -18.09
CA ARG A 332 -13.27 15.38 -19.06
C ARG A 332 -12.09 14.55 -18.56
N LEU A 333 -11.67 14.72 -17.31
CA LEU A 333 -10.64 13.89 -16.66
C LEU A 333 -10.99 12.41 -16.74
N ARG A 334 -12.25 12.05 -16.47
CA ARG A 334 -12.69 10.65 -16.59
C ARG A 334 -12.60 10.15 -18.03
N ARG A 335 -13.21 10.87 -18.97
CA ARG A 335 -13.38 10.42 -20.36
C ARG A 335 -12.09 10.47 -21.17
N ASP A 336 -11.35 11.56 -21.10
CA ASP A 336 -10.22 11.84 -21.99
C ASP A 336 -8.89 11.33 -21.43
N VAL A 337 -8.79 11.14 -20.10
CA VAL A 337 -7.53 10.77 -19.44
C VAL A 337 -7.65 9.39 -18.77
N LEU A 338 -8.55 9.23 -17.80
CA LEU A 338 -8.57 8.01 -16.99
C LEU A 338 -9.04 6.77 -17.76
N VAL A 339 -10.04 6.89 -18.63
CA VAL A 339 -10.54 5.74 -19.41
C VAL A 339 -9.47 5.24 -20.39
N PRO A 340 -8.88 6.06 -21.29
CA PRO A 340 -7.83 5.59 -22.21
C PRO A 340 -6.60 5.03 -21.50
N LEU A 341 -6.16 5.68 -20.40
CA LEU A 341 -5.00 5.19 -19.64
C LEU A 341 -5.29 3.85 -18.96
N ARG A 342 -6.49 3.65 -18.40
CA ARG A 342 -6.85 2.37 -17.76
C ARG A 342 -7.06 1.24 -18.77
N GLU A 343 -7.52 1.56 -19.97
CA GLU A 343 -7.56 0.63 -21.09
C GLU A 343 -6.15 0.21 -21.49
N ALA A 344 -5.22 1.16 -21.67
CA ALA A 344 -3.83 0.87 -22.00
C ALA A 344 -3.08 0.07 -20.91
N LEU A 345 -3.49 0.19 -19.65
CA LEU A 345 -2.91 -0.59 -18.55
C LEU A 345 -3.29 -2.07 -18.59
N ASP A 346 -4.36 -2.46 -19.31
CA ASP A 346 -4.89 -3.83 -19.39
C ASP A 346 -5.14 -4.47 -18.01
N LEU A 347 -5.79 -3.73 -17.12
CA LEU A 347 -6.09 -4.22 -15.78
C LEU A 347 -7.13 -5.36 -15.82
N PRO A 348 -6.93 -6.47 -15.08
CA PRO A 348 -7.85 -7.60 -15.11
C PRO A 348 -9.28 -7.20 -14.72
N GLU A 349 -9.42 -6.25 -13.79
CA GLU A 349 -10.72 -5.78 -13.31
C GLU A 349 -11.57 -5.13 -14.42
N VAL A 350 -10.95 -4.52 -15.44
CA VAL A 350 -11.64 -3.93 -16.60
C VAL A 350 -12.23 -5.01 -17.50
N TYR A 351 -11.51 -6.11 -17.70
CA TYR A 351 -11.99 -7.26 -18.48
C TYR A 351 -13.08 -8.02 -17.73
N MET A 352 -12.87 -8.27 -16.43
CA MET A 352 -13.80 -8.98 -15.56
C MET A 352 -15.15 -8.25 -15.45
N SER A 353 -15.13 -6.93 -15.24
CA SER A 353 -16.35 -6.13 -15.12
C SER A 353 -17.10 -5.99 -16.45
N GLY A 354 -16.40 -6.03 -17.57
CA GLY A 354 -16.99 -6.03 -18.91
C GLY A 354 -17.42 -7.41 -19.42
N GLY A 355 -17.21 -8.48 -18.65
CA GLY A 355 -17.46 -9.86 -19.09
C GLY A 355 -16.58 -10.33 -20.26
N ARG A 356 -15.48 -9.61 -20.54
CA ARG A 356 -14.57 -9.87 -21.66
C ARG A 356 -13.44 -10.81 -21.23
N TRP A 357 -13.79 -12.04 -20.84
CA TRP A 357 -12.82 -13.03 -20.37
C TRP A 357 -11.86 -13.48 -21.48
N GLY A 358 -12.39 -13.68 -22.69
CA GLY A 358 -11.65 -14.13 -23.88
C GLY A 358 -10.51 -13.20 -24.35
N SER A 359 -10.43 -11.97 -23.85
CA SER A 359 -9.37 -11.01 -24.20
C SER A 359 -8.42 -10.69 -23.04
N LEU A 360 -8.57 -11.34 -21.88
CA LEU A 360 -7.76 -11.04 -20.70
C LEU A 360 -6.30 -11.50 -20.91
N PRO A 361 -5.31 -10.60 -20.78
CA PRO A 361 -3.90 -10.95 -20.96
C PRO A 361 -3.29 -11.48 -19.64
N TYR A 362 -3.33 -12.79 -19.42
CA TYR A 362 -2.83 -13.43 -18.18
C TYR A 362 -1.36 -13.11 -17.86
N SER A 363 -0.51 -12.93 -18.88
CA SER A 363 0.91 -12.59 -18.70
C SER A 363 1.15 -11.22 -18.07
N ARG A 364 0.16 -10.32 -18.12
CA ARG A 364 0.22 -8.97 -17.52
C ARG A 364 -0.37 -8.92 -16.11
N VAL A 365 -1.00 -9.99 -15.64
CA VAL A 365 -1.65 -10.02 -14.34
C VAL A 365 -0.59 -10.04 -13.24
N ALA A 366 -0.69 -9.07 -12.32
CA ALA A 366 0.21 -8.98 -11.16
C ALA A 366 0.05 -10.19 -10.22
N SER A 367 1.11 -10.54 -9.47
CA SER A 367 1.15 -11.75 -8.63
C SER A 367 0.01 -11.84 -7.62
N VAL A 368 -0.28 -10.73 -6.93
CA VAL A 368 -1.37 -10.63 -5.94
C VAL A 368 -2.74 -10.74 -6.61
N ALA A 369 -2.91 -10.13 -7.79
CA ALA A 369 -4.14 -10.25 -8.55
C ALA A 369 -4.36 -11.69 -9.03
N MET A 370 -3.28 -12.37 -9.46
CA MET A 370 -3.33 -13.78 -9.85
C MET A 370 -3.83 -14.62 -8.68
N LYS A 371 -3.20 -14.54 -7.51
CA LYS A 371 -3.62 -15.25 -6.28
C LYS A 371 -5.10 -15.02 -5.95
N ASN A 372 -5.55 -13.77 -5.99
CA ASN A 372 -6.91 -13.41 -5.59
C ASN A 372 -7.98 -13.85 -6.61
N TYR A 373 -7.63 -13.88 -7.90
CA TYR A 373 -8.58 -14.10 -8.99
C TYR A 373 -8.51 -15.50 -9.60
N THR A 374 -7.57 -16.37 -9.20
CA THR A 374 -7.44 -17.75 -9.70
C THR A 374 -8.78 -18.48 -9.78
N LYS A 375 -9.57 -18.47 -8.69
CA LYS A 375 -10.88 -19.15 -8.63
C LYS A 375 -11.89 -18.55 -9.61
N ILE A 376 -11.80 -17.26 -9.87
CA ILE A 376 -12.69 -16.56 -10.80
C ILE A 376 -12.27 -16.84 -12.24
N PHE A 377 -10.97 -16.86 -12.53
CA PHE A 377 -10.44 -17.21 -13.84
C PHE A 377 -10.83 -18.64 -14.23
N LYS A 378 -10.62 -19.62 -13.36
CA LYS A 378 -11.07 -21.01 -13.61
C LYS A 378 -12.57 -21.10 -13.85
N LYS A 379 -13.38 -20.41 -13.06
CA LYS A 379 -14.84 -20.45 -13.21
C LYS A 379 -15.34 -19.91 -14.57
N HIS A 380 -14.64 -18.95 -15.15
CA HIS A 380 -15.13 -18.20 -16.32
C HIS A 380 -14.33 -18.43 -17.61
N ASP A 381 -13.09 -18.90 -17.53
CA ASP A 381 -12.17 -19.08 -18.66
C ASP A 381 -11.13 -20.18 -18.33
N GLU A 382 -11.62 -21.40 -18.05
CA GLU A 382 -10.80 -22.55 -17.64
C GLU A 382 -9.77 -22.95 -18.70
N GLU A 383 -10.21 -23.18 -19.95
CA GLU A 383 -9.36 -23.71 -21.02
C GLU A 383 -8.15 -22.81 -21.31
N ARG A 384 -8.37 -21.49 -21.49
CA ARG A 384 -7.27 -20.56 -21.79
C ARG A 384 -6.38 -20.32 -20.58
N PHE A 385 -6.94 -20.41 -19.38
CA PHE A 385 -6.16 -20.27 -18.16
C PHE A 385 -5.24 -21.47 -17.96
N ASP A 386 -5.73 -22.69 -18.15
CA ASP A 386 -4.92 -23.91 -18.05
C ASP A 386 -3.87 -24.00 -19.17
N GLU A 387 -4.19 -23.53 -20.39
CA GLU A 387 -3.20 -23.37 -21.46
C GLU A 387 -2.10 -22.36 -21.07
N TYR A 388 -2.48 -21.25 -20.42
CA TYR A 388 -1.51 -20.28 -19.91
C TYR A 388 -0.62 -20.90 -18.82
N LEU A 389 -1.17 -21.64 -17.86
CA LEU A 389 -0.39 -22.32 -16.82
C LEU A 389 0.58 -23.35 -17.43
N SER A 390 0.13 -24.09 -18.43
CA SER A 390 0.98 -25.02 -19.20
C SER A 390 2.13 -24.29 -19.90
N LYS A 391 1.86 -23.15 -20.55
CA LYS A 391 2.91 -22.30 -21.16
C LYS A 391 3.90 -21.75 -20.13
N VAL A 392 3.46 -21.48 -18.90
CA VAL A 392 4.35 -21.05 -17.81
C VAL A 392 5.23 -22.21 -17.34
N LYS A 393 4.67 -23.42 -17.18
CA LYS A 393 5.42 -24.65 -16.85
C LYS A 393 6.51 -24.96 -17.89
N GLU A 394 6.17 -24.79 -19.18
CA GLU A 394 7.11 -24.97 -20.29
C GLU A 394 8.15 -23.84 -20.42
N GLY A 395 8.05 -22.77 -19.61
CA GLY A 395 8.93 -21.61 -19.66
C GLY A 395 8.67 -20.66 -20.84
N LYS A 396 7.61 -20.87 -21.62
CA LYS A 396 7.20 -20.03 -22.75
C LYS A 396 6.49 -18.74 -22.31
N ALA A 397 5.94 -18.74 -21.09
CA ALA A 397 5.31 -17.57 -20.47
C ALA A 397 5.91 -17.29 -19.08
N LYS A 398 5.80 -16.04 -18.61
CA LYS A 398 6.25 -15.62 -17.29
C LYS A 398 5.07 -15.32 -16.39
N ILE A 399 5.12 -15.83 -15.16
CA ILE A 399 4.19 -15.46 -14.09
C ILE A 399 4.87 -14.47 -13.14
N ALA A 400 4.11 -13.44 -12.72
CA ALA A 400 4.60 -12.52 -11.71
C ALA A 400 4.59 -13.19 -10.33
N ALA A 401 5.71 -13.10 -9.60
CA ALA A 401 5.84 -13.58 -8.21
C ALA A 401 6.39 -12.51 -7.23
N GLY A 402 7.03 -11.45 -7.73
CA GLY A 402 7.86 -10.56 -6.90
C GLY A 402 7.17 -9.72 -5.82
N ALA A 403 5.84 -9.65 -5.79
CA ALA A 403 5.10 -8.95 -4.73
C ALA A 403 4.50 -9.88 -3.67
N LEU A 404 4.62 -11.20 -3.83
CA LEU A 404 4.16 -12.18 -2.83
C LEU A 404 5.32 -12.60 -1.93
N LEU A 405 5.04 -12.77 -0.64
CA LEU A 405 5.99 -13.32 0.32
C LEU A 405 5.92 -14.86 0.34
N PRO A 406 7.01 -15.56 0.71
CA PRO A 406 7.05 -17.03 0.73
C PRO A 406 5.87 -17.65 1.50
N HIS A 407 5.57 -17.14 2.69
CA HIS A 407 4.47 -17.64 3.52
C HIS A 407 3.09 -17.38 2.92
N GLU A 408 2.92 -16.30 2.14
CA GLU A 408 1.65 -16.02 1.47
C GLU A 408 1.36 -17.00 0.33
N ILE A 409 2.41 -17.51 -0.32
CA ILE A 409 2.30 -18.57 -1.34
C ILE A 409 1.94 -19.88 -0.65
N LEU A 410 2.64 -20.27 0.42
CA LEU A 410 2.32 -21.48 1.17
C LEU A 410 0.91 -21.45 1.77
N ALA A 411 0.48 -20.32 2.34
CA ALA A 411 -0.86 -20.16 2.88
C ALA A 411 -1.93 -20.39 1.81
N SER A 412 -1.69 -19.99 0.56
CA SER A 412 -2.65 -20.18 -0.54
C SER A 412 -2.88 -21.65 -0.88
N VAL A 413 -1.90 -22.52 -0.66
CA VAL A 413 -2.01 -23.98 -0.81
C VAL A 413 -2.83 -24.59 0.33
N ARG A 414 -2.66 -24.08 1.56
CA ARG A 414 -3.40 -24.59 2.74
C ARG A 414 -4.88 -24.18 2.72
N GLU A 415 -5.20 -23.03 2.14
CA GLU A 415 -6.57 -22.51 2.02
C GLU A 415 -7.33 -23.04 0.77
N GLY A 416 -6.61 -23.70 -0.15
CA GLY A 416 -7.13 -24.17 -1.44
C GLY A 416 -7.23 -25.69 -1.52
N ASP A 417 -8.43 -26.23 -1.35
CA ASP A 417 -8.74 -27.65 -1.68
C ASP A 417 -8.87 -27.90 -3.20
N ASP A 418 -8.57 -26.91 -4.05
CA ASP A 418 -8.74 -26.96 -5.51
C ASP A 418 -7.39 -26.99 -6.23
N ASP A 419 -7.29 -27.88 -7.23
CA ASP A 419 -6.07 -28.20 -7.98
C ASP A 419 -5.47 -26.97 -8.66
N GLY A 420 -6.32 -26.04 -9.10
CA GLY A 420 -5.91 -24.81 -9.76
C GLY A 420 -5.19 -23.79 -8.90
N THR A 421 -5.60 -23.63 -7.65
CA THR A 421 -4.92 -22.71 -6.73
C THR A 421 -3.53 -23.22 -6.36
N ASN A 422 -3.38 -24.54 -6.28
CA ASN A 422 -2.11 -25.18 -5.95
C ASN A 422 -1.11 -25.07 -7.10
N GLU A 423 -1.57 -25.25 -8.35
CA GLU A 423 -0.72 -25.10 -9.53
C GLU A 423 -0.17 -23.67 -9.69
N VAL A 424 -1.01 -22.65 -9.49
CA VAL A 424 -0.57 -21.24 -9.54
C VAL A 424 0.46 -20.95 -8.44
N ALA A 425 0.20 -21.43 -7.22
CA ALA A 425 1.09 -21.23 -6.09
C ALA A 425 2.47 -21.89 -6.33
N GLU A 426 2.49 -23.11 -6.86
CA GLU A 426 3.71 -23.83 -7.21
C GLU A 426 4.52 -23.08 -8.28
N LEU A 427 3.86 -22.59 -9.35
CA LEU A 427 4.52 -21.81 -10.39
C LEU A 427 5.11 -20.49 -9.86
N GLN A 428 4.41 -19.83 -8.92
CA GLN A 428 4.91 -18.64 -8.25
C GLN A 428 6.08 -18.95 -7.32
N TRP A 429 6.05 -20.08 -6.62
CA TRP A 429 7.14 -20.58 -5.78
C TRP A 429 8.40 -20.85 -6.62
N GLN A 430 8.29 -21.64 -7.69
CA GLN A 430 9.40 -21.96 -8.58
C GLN A 430 10.03 -20.70 -9.20
N ARG A 431 9.21 -19.70 -9.57
CA ARG A 431 9.72 -18.40 -10.03
C ARG A 431 10.54 -17.71 -8.95
N MET A 432 10.04 -17.68 -7.71
CA MET A 432 10.73 -17.04 -6.58
C MET A 432 12.07 -17.72 -6.28
N VAL A 433 12.10 -19.06 -6.24
CA VAL A 433 13.33 -19.83 -6.02
C VAL A 433 14.34 -19.53 -7.13
N ARG A 434 13.92 -19.58 -8.40
CA ARG A 434 14.77 -19.24 -9.54
C ARG A 434 15.35 -17.84 -9.43
N ASP A 435 14.53 -16.84 -9.12
CA ASP A 435 14.96 -15.44 -8.98
C ASP A 435 15.97 -15.25 -7.83
N MET A 436 15.96 -16.12 -6.81
CA MET A 436 16.96 -16.12 -5.74
C MET A 436 18.22 -16.87 -6.15
N THR A 437 18.10 -18.05 -6.76
CA THR A 437 19.25 -18.83 -7.25
C THR A 437 20.04 -18.07 -8.32
N GLU A 438 19.38 -17.28 -9.18
CA GLU A 438 20.03 -16.39 -10.15
C GLU A 438 20.92 -15.33 -9.48
N LYS A 439 20.62 -14.91 -8.24
CA LYS A 439 21.44 -13.95 -7.48
C LYS A 439 22.61 -14.62 -6.75
N GLY A 440 22.50 -15.92 -6.47
CA GLY A 440 23.54 -16.70 -5.81
C GLY A 440 22.97 -17.88 -5.02
N SER A 441 23.81 -18.89 -4.80
CA SER A 441 23.54 -20.04 -3.95
C SER A 441 24.11 -19.83 -2.55
N LEU A 442 23.46 -20.43 -1.55
CA LEU A 442 23.97 -20.44 -0.17
C LEU A 442 24.88 -21.67 0.02
N LYS A 443 26.15 -21.42 0.35
CA LYS A 443 27.13 -22.48 0.63
C LYS A 443 27.16 -22.79 2.12
N SER A 444 27.14 -24.08 2.46
CA SER A 444 27.25 -24.56 3.85
C SER A 444 26.21 -23.96 4.81
N CYS A 445 24.98 -23.74 4.34
CA CYS A 445 23.88 -23.18 5.13
C CYS A 445 22.83 -24.25 5.43
N ILE A 446 22.42 -24.35 6.70
CA ILE A 446 21.32 -25.20 7.16
C ILE A 446 20.22 -24.36 7.79
N ALA A 447 18.98 -24.60 7.41
CA ALA A 447 17.83 -23.94 8.00
C ALA A 447 17.40 -24.68 9.27
N VAL A 448 17.28 -23.93 10.37
CA VAL A 448 16.71 -24.40 11.64
C VAL A 448 15.43 -23.60 11.90
N CYS A 449 14.29 -24.28 11.87
CA CYS A 449 12.97 -23.66 11.95
C CYS A 449 12.36 -23.87 13.33
N ASP A 450 12.18 -22.77 14.08
CA ASP A 450 11.40 -22.79 15.32
C ASP A 450 9.92 -23.03 15.01
N VAL A 451 9.41 -24.16 15.53
CA VAL A 451 8.01 -24.59 15.44
C VAL A 451 7.42 -24.83 16.83
N SER A 452 8.01 -24.19 17.85
CA SER A 452 7.51 -24.22 19.22
C SER A 452 6.14 -23.57 19.37
N GLY A 453 5.47 -23.85 20.49
CA GLY A 453 4.11 -23.34 20.75
C GLY A 453 4.00 -21.80 20.72
N SER A 454 5.06 -21.08 21.08
CA SER A 454 5.12 -19.61 21.03
C SER A 454 5.13 -19.04 19.62
N MET A 455 5.49 -19.84 18.61
CA MET A 455 5.49 -19.43 17.20
C MET A 455 4.11 -19.50 16.56
N GLY A 456 3.07 -19.94 17.28
CA GLY A 456 1.73 -20.17 16.75
C GLY A 456 1.17 -19.00 15.92
N GLY A 457 0.59 -19.31 14.76
CA GLY A 457 0.05 -18.33 13.82
C GLY A 457 1.04 -17.96 12.71
N THR A 458 0.98 -16.70 12.25
CA THR A 458 1.82 -16.18 11.15
C THR A 458 3.32 -16.40 11.36
N PRO A 459 3.93 -16.21 12.56
CA PRO A 459 5.37 -16.38 12.73
C PRO A 459 5.87 -17.79 12.36
N MET A 460 5.14 -18.84 12.74
CA MET A 460 5.45 -20.22 12.36
C MET A 460 5.36 -20.43 10.85
N GLU A 461 4.35 -19.85 10.19
CA GLU A 461 4.20 -19.96 8.73
C GLU A 461 5.36 -19.27 7.99
N VAL A 462 5.79 -18.09 8.47
CA VAL A 462 6.98 -17.40 7.95
C VAL A 462 8.24 -18.24 8.15
N CYS A 463 8.43 -18.79 9.35
CA CYS A 463 9.58 -19.62 9.70
C CYS A 463 9.69 -20.86 8.78
N ILE A 464 8.58 -21.58 8.60
CA ILE A 464 8.52 -22.76 7.73
C ILE A 464 8.81 -22.37 6.28
N ALA A 465 8.15 -21.33 5.76
CA ALA A 465 8.33 -20.91 4.37
C ALA A 465 9.76 -20.44 4.07
N LEU A 466 10.37 -19.65 4.95
CA LEU A 466 11.77 -19.24 4.81
C LEU A 466 12.73 -20.42 4.94
N GLY A 467 12.45 -21.37 5.83
CA GLY A 467 13.24 -22.58 5.98
C GLY A 467 13.28 -23.42 4.72
N ILE A 468 12.11 -23.62 4.10
CA ILE A 468 11.99 -24.35 2.83
C ILE A 468 12.75 -23.60 1.73
N LEU A 469 12.51 -22.29 1.56
CA LEU A 469 13.19 -21.47 0.55
C LEU A 469 14.72 -21.52 0.72
N THR A 470 15.21 -21.36 1.95
CA THR A 470 16.64 -21.44 2.26
C THR A 470 17.19 -22.82 1.89
N SER A 471 16.48 -23.90 2.24
CA SER A 471 16.89 -25.26 1.93
C SER A 471 16.94 -25.56 0.43
N GLU A 472 16.09 -24.92 -0.39
CA GLU A 472 16.08 -25.12 -1.85
C GLU A 472 17.18 -24.32 -2.56
N VAL A 473 17.52 -23.15 -2.04
CA VAL A 473 18.59 -22.28 -2.55
C VAL A 473 19.99 -22.74 -2.09
N SER A 474 20.06 -23.51 -0.99
CA SER A 474 21.31 -24.10 -0.49
C SER A 474 21.89 -25.17 -1.42
N GLU A 475 23.23 -25.25 -1.44
CA GLU A 475 23.95 -26.32 -2.13
C GLU A 475 23.91 -27.66 -1.35
N GLU A 476 24.26 -28.76 -2.03
CA GLU A 476 24.49 -30.05 -1.36
C GLU A 476 25.61 -29.91 -0.31
N PRO A 477 25.52 -30.58 0.86
CA PRO A 477 24.60 -31.68 1.22
C PRO A 477 23.29 -31.23 1.90
N TRP A 478 23.11 -29.94 2.12
CA TRP A 478 22.00 -29.38 2.93
C TRP A 478 20.76 -29.06 2.09
N LYS A 479 20.88 -29.16 0.77
CA LYS A 479 19.77 -28.97 -0.15
C LYS A 479 18.56 -29.85 0.23
N GLY A 480 17.41 -29.22 0.37
CA GLY A 480 16.15 -29.87 0.76
C GLY A 480 16.15 -30.47 2.17
N ARG A 481 17.02 -30.01 3.07
CA ARG A 481 17.04 -30.43 4.49
C ARG A 481 16.75 -29.25 5.42
N VAL A 482 15.91 -29.48 6.41
CA VAL A 482 15.53 -28.50 7.43
C VAL A 482 15.51 -29.18 8.79
N ILE A 483 16.00 -28.51 9.83
CA ILE A 483 15.90 -28.97 11.21
C ILE A 483 14.72 -28.25 11.88
N THR A 484 13.84 -28.98 12.56
CA THR A 484 12.82 -28.36 13.42
C THR A 484 13.42 -28.06 14.80
N PHE A 485 13.19 -26.87 15.31
CA PHE A 485 13.49 -26.52 16.70
C PHE A 485 12.20 -26.65 17.51
N SER A 486 12.20 -27.62 18.41
CA SER A 486 11.13 -27.94 19.35
C SER A 486 11.75 -28.68 20.55
N GLY A 487 10.93 -29.16 21.48
CA GLY A 487 11.42 -30.01 22.59
C GLY A 487 12.15 -31.28 22.13
N ASN A 488 11.93 -31.75 20.90
CA ASN A 488 12.66 -32.85 20.27
C ASN A 488 13.01 -32.50 18.81
N PRO A 489 14.17 -31.88 18.56
CA PRO A 489 14.58 -31.47 17.22
C PRO A 489 14.72 -32.64 16.24
N GLN A 490 14.17 -32.50 15.04
CA GLN A 490 14.27 -33.53 13.99
C GLN A 490 14.80 -32.95 12.68
N LEU A 491 15.67 -33.70 12.00
CA LEU A 491 16.13 -33.38 10.65
C LEU A 491 15.12 -33.94 9.65
N HIS A 492 14.43 -33.05 8.94
CA HIS A 492 13.52 -33.41 7.86
C HIS A 492 14.22 -33.30 6.51
N LYS A 493 14.02 -34.31 5.67
CA LYS A 493 14.41 -34.29 4.25
C LYS A 493 13.15 -34.08 3.42
N MET A 494 13.04 -32.90 2.81
CA MET A 494 11.98 -32.58 1.88
C MET A 494 12.27 -33.29 0.55
N LYS A 495 11.38 -34.18 0.14
CA LYS A 495 11.41 -34.74 -1.22
C LYS A 495 10.54 -33.82 -2.07
N GLY A 496 11.17 -33.03 -2.95
CA GLY A 496 10.44 -32.26 -3.96
C GLY A 496 9.57 -33.22 -4.78
N GLY A 497 8.32 -32.84 -4.99
CA GLY A 497 7.40 -33.58 -5.85
C GLY A 497 7.98 -33.73 -7.25
N ARG A 498 7.79 -34.91 -7.83
CA ARG A 498 8.07 -35.17 -9.25
C ARG A 498 7.13 -34.39 -10.15
#